data_AF-A0A1M2W1I4-F1
#
_entry.id   AF-A0A1M2W1I4-F1
#
_cell.length_a   1.000
_cell.length_b   1.000
_cell.length_c   1.000
_cell.angle_alpha   90.00
_cell.angle_beta   90.00
_cell.angle_gamma   90.00
#
_symmetry.space_group_name_H-M   'P 1'
#
loop_
_entity.id
_entity.type
_entity.pdbx_description
1 polymer ?
#
loop_
_entity_poly.entity_id
_entity_poly.type
_entity_poly.pdbx_seq_one_letter_code
_entity_poly.pdbx_strand_id
1 'polypeptide(L)'
;MPACSSGEVTVALLEWWQAGREAHKNREQLGDDVDSDVERYARQARPNSAAKARIPPPIAPDMPVPVVLAADPYTAQAFHTRTALYAHPLSFRDIAEGKLPEVASKPIGAPKSNNSSQSSSPESSLRGHTPVKIESPIIEMVVCSFALHLVEKPSELFALLWELSTKARWLVILAPHKRPESQYLIQGLRDNRK
;
A
#
# COMPACT_ATOMS: atom_id res chain seq x y z
N MET A 1 -0.69 -18.14 -16.53
CA MET A 1 -0.03 -17.52 -15.36
C MET A 1 -0.71 -16.17 -15.15
N PRO A 2 -1.40 -15.87 -14.03
CA PRO A 2 -1.91 -14.53 -13.82
C PRO A 2 -0.77 -13.60 -13.36
N ALA A 3 -0.93 -12.34 -13.76
CA ALA A 3 0.05 -11.29 -13.85
C ALA A 3 0.60 -10.79 -12.50
N CYS A 4 1.78 -10.18 -12.57
CA CYS A 4 2.34 -9.37 -11.49
C CYS A 4 1.35 -8.26 -11.06
N SER A 5 1.37 -7.95 -9.76
CA SER A 5 1.01 -6.66 -9.15
C SER A 5 -0.22 -5.93 -9.68
N SER A 6 -1.30 -6.63 -9.99
CA SER A 6 -2.47 -6.02 -10.60
C SER A 6 -3.38 -5.26 -9.60
N GLY A 7 -2.81 -4.83 -8.47
CA GLY A 7 -3.44 -4.02 -7.44
C GLY A 7 -3.83 -4.78 -6.17
N GLU A 8 -3.42 -6.04 -5.99
CA GLU A 8 -3.85 -6.88 -4.85
C GLU A 8 -3.44 -6.29 -3.51
N VAL A 9 -2.21 -5.78 -3.41
CA VAL A 9 -1.72 -5.10 -2.19
C VAL A 9 -2.58 -3.89 -1.88
N THR A 10 -2.92 -3.11 -2.91
CA THR A 10 -3.76 -1.92 -2.77
C THR A 10 -5.15 -2.31 -2.30
N VAL A 11 -5.78 -3.30 -2.92
CA VAL A 11 -7.10 -3.81 -2.50
C VAL A 11 -7.06 -4.29 -1.04
N ALA A 12 -6.08 -5.13 -0.70
CA ALA A 12 -5.93 -5.65 0.66
C ALA A 12 -5.74 -4.54 1.71
N LEU A 13 -4.96 -3.50 1.38
CA LEU A 13 -4.77 -2.34 2.25
C LEU A 13 -6.07 -1.57 2.46
N LEU A 14 -6.84 -1.35 1.39
CA LEU A 14 -8.12 -0.63 1.47
C LEU A 14 -9.16 -1.43 2.25
N GLU A 15 -9.27 -2.73 2.02
CA GLU A 15 -10.15 -3.63 2.78
C GLU A 15 -9.76 -3.67 4.25
N TRP A 16 -8.47 -3.79 4.56
CA TRP A 16 -7.96 -3.77 5.94
C TRP A 16 -8.30 -2.46 6.64
N TRP A 17 -8.13 -1.32 5.96
CA TRP A 17 -8.45 -0.01 6.51
C TRP A 17 -9.95 0.15 6.76
N GLN A 18 -10.80 -0.22 5.79
CA GLN A 18 -12.25 -0.15 5.93
C GLN A 18 -12.75 -1.02 7.08
N ALA A 19 -12.30 -2.28 7.14
CA ALA A 19 -12.67 -3.20 8.22
C ALA A 19 -12.19 -2.70 9.60
N GLY A 20 -11.03 -2.05 9.68
CA GLY A 20 -10.57 -1.40 10.92
C GLY A 20 -11.48 -0.24 11.34
N ARG A 21 -11.97 0.58 10.40
CA ARG A 21 -12.92 1.67 10.67
C ARG A 21 -14.28 1.15 11.12
N GLU A 22 -14.75 0.06 10.53
CA GLU A 22 -16.00 -0.61 10.93
C GLU A 22 -15.87 -1.23 12.33
N ALA A 23 -14.74 -1.89 12.62
CA ALA A 23 -14.47 -2.43 13.94
C ALA A 23 -14.47 -1.36 15.04
N HIS A 24 -13.98 -0.15 14.75
CA HIS A 24 -14.07 0.99 15.68
C HIS A 24 -15.50 1.42 15.92
N LYS A 25 -16.32 1.57 14.87
CA LYS A 25 -17.74 1.95 15.00
C LYS A 25 -18.51 0.94 15.83
N ASN A 26 -18.28 -0.36 15.59
CA ASN A 26 -18.93 -1.42 16.33
C ASN A 26 -18.55 -1.40 17.81
N ARG A 27 -17.28 -1.11 18.13
CA ARG A 27 -16.81 -0.99 19.52
C ARG A 27 -17.47 0.18 20.25
N GLU A 28 -17.55 1.34 19.60
CA GLU A 28 -18.22 2.53 20.17
C GLU A 28 -19.71 2.27 20.41
N GLN A 29 -20.37 1.52 19.52
CA GLN A 29 -21.80 1.19 19.65
C GLN A 29 -22.10 0.12 20.71
N LEU A 30 -21.16 -0.78 21.01
CA LEU A 30 -21.36 -1.86 21.97
C LEU A 30 -21.20 -1.42 23.44
N GLY A 31 -20.72 -0.20 23.68
CA GLY A 31 -20.56 0.35 25.03
C GLY A 31 -19.40 -0.27 25.82
N ASP A 32 -18.80 0.54 26.69
CA ASP A 32 -17.70 0.22 27.61
C ASP A 32 -18.17 -0.65 28.80
N ASP A 33 -19.10 -1.57 28.58
CA ASP A 33 -19.89 -2.23 29.64
C ASP A 33 -19.36 -3.63 30.04
N VAL A 34 -18.10 -3.94 29.71
CA VAL A 34 -17.45 -5.18 30.20
C VAL A 34 -16.02 -4.87 30.63
N ASP A 35 -15.89 -4.10 31.71
CA ASP A 35 -14.64 -4.02 32.46
C ASP A 35 -14.48 -5.27 33.37
N SER A 36 -13.26 -5.79 33.35
CA SER A 36 -12.52 -6.43 34.44
C SER A 36 -12.38 -7.96 34.56
N ASP A 37 -13.37 -8.83 34.34
CA ASP A 37 -13.19 -10.26 34.70
C ASP A 37 -12.98 -11.24 33.54
N VAL A 38 -13.65 -11.06 32.39
CA VAL A 38 -13.57 -12.04 31.27
C VAL A 38 -12.23 -11.95 30.53
N GLU A 39 -11.62 -10.76 30.47
CA GLU A 39 -10.37 -10.55 29.76
C GLU A 39 -9.14 -11.16 30.47
N ARG A 40 -9.18 -11.30 31.81
CA ARG A 40 -8.13 -11.97 32.58
C ARG A 40 -8.10 -13.48 32.37
N TYR A 41 -9.27 -14.13 32.22
CA TYR A 41 -9.34 -15.56 31.89
C TYR A 41 -9.06 -15.83 30.41
N ALA A 42 -9.38 -14.90 29.51
CA ALA A 42 -9.06 -15.03 28.08
C ALA A 42 -7.56 -14.89 27.75
N ARG A 43 -6.79 -14.18 28.58
CA ARG A 43 -5.32 -14.05 28.45
C ARG A 43 -4.55 -15.30 28.92
N GLN A 44 -5.19 -16.23 29.62
CA GLN A 44 -4.61 -17.52 30.02
C GLN A 44 -4.89 -18.66 29.03
N ALA A 45 -5.71 -18.43 28.00
CA ALA A 45 -5.89 -19.38 26.91
C ALA A 45 -4.71 -19.28 25.93
N ARG A 46 -3.94 -20.37 25.84
CA ARG A 46 -2.75 -20.54 25.01
C ARG A 46 -2.91 -20.02 23.55
N PRO A 47 -1.84 -19.51 22.92
CA PRO A 47 -1.89 -18.87 21.61
C PRO A 47 -1.85 -19.92 20.50
N ASN A 48 -2.92 -20.68 20.33
CA ASN A 48 -3.13 -21.52 19.14
C ASN A 48 -4.53 -21.28 18.60
N SER A 49 -4.77 -20.07 18.08
CA SER A 49 -5.79 -19.91 17.04
C SER A 49 -5.32 -18.91 16.01
N ALA A 50 -4.77 -19.42 14.91
CA ALA A 50 -4.59 -18.68 13.66
C ALA A 50 -5.90 -18.02 13.15
N ALA A 51 -7.05 -18.38 13.75
CA ALA A 51 -8.36 -17.79 13.50
C ALA A 51 -8.58 -16.41 14.15
N LYS A 52 -7.91 -16.08 15.27
CA LYS A 52 -7.99 -14.71 15.87
C LYS A 52 -7.18 -13.68 15.07
N ALA A 53 -6.31 -14.11 14.17
CA ALA A 53 -5.32 -13.27 13.50
C ALA A 53 -5.80 -12.59 12.21
N ARG A 54 -7.12 -12.49 11.96
CA ARG A 54 -7.65 -11.95 10.68
C ARG A 54 -8.51 -10.70 10.79
N ILE A 55 -8.82 -10.24 12.00
CA ILE A 55 -9.61 -9.01 12.18
C ILE A 55 -8.64 -7.85 12.38
N PRO A 56 -8.65 -6.81 11.52
CA PRO A 56 -7.82 -5.64 11.73
C PRO A 56 -8.16 -4.98 13.08
N PRO A 57 -7.17 -4.41 13.78
CA PRO A 57 -7.45 -3.63 14.97
C PRO A 57 -8.38 -2.45 14.63
N PRO A 58 -9.26 -2.03 15.56
CA PRO A 58 -10.06 -0.82 15.38
C PRO A 58 -9.19 0.39 15.01
N ILE A 59 -9.55 1.09 13.94
CA ILE A 59 -8.85 2.29 13.47
C ILE A 59 -9.67 3.52 13.87
N ALA A 60 -9.05 4.39 14.66
CA ALA A 60 -9.66 5.60 15.17
C ALA A 60 -10.04 6.60 14.05
N PRO A 61 -11.05 7.46 14.28
CA PRO A 61 -11.58 8.34 13.25
C PRO A 61 -10.60 9.42 12.77
N ASP A 62 -9.67 9.81 13.64
CA ASP A 62 -8.57 10.76 13.42
C ASP A 62 -7.46 10.21 12.50
N MET A 63 -7.32 8.88 12.41
CA MET A 63 -6.37 8.26 11.47
C MET A 63 -6.78 8.60 10.02
N PRO A 64 -5.89 9.23 9.23
CA PRO A 64 -6.23 9.67 7.88
C PRO A 64 -6.49 8.49 6.93
N VAL A 65 -7.25 8.77 5.88
CA VAL A 65 -7.45 7.81 4.78
C VAL A 65 -6.09 7.60 4.07
N PRO A 66 -5.67 6.35 3.82
CA PRO A 66 -4.44 6.08 3.09
C PRO A 66 -4.47 6.73 1.72
N VAL A 67 -3.36 7.37 1.34
CA VAL A 67 -3.19 7.97 0.01
C VAL A 67 -2.31 7.05 -0.79
N VAL A 68 -2.76 6.65 -2.00
CA VAL A 68 -2.05 5.65 -2.81
C VAL A 68 -1.33 6.33 -3.98
N LEU A 69 -0.02 6.14 -4.02
CA LEU A 69 0.84 6.42 -5.16
C LEU A 69 1.17 5.09 -5.84
N ALA A 70 0.78 4.95 -7.11
CA ALA A 70 1.05 3.75 -7.90
C ALA A 70 1.89 4.08 -9.13
N ALA A 71 2.89 3.23 -9.39
CA ALA A 71 3.70 3.25 -10.60
C ALA A 71 3.95 1.82 -11.06
N ASP A 72 3.68 1.56 -12.34
CA ASP A 72 3.99 0.29 -12.98
C ASP A 72 4.03 0.50 -14.52
N PRO A 73 5.15 0.19 -15.20
CA PRO A 73 5.25 0.40 -16.64
C PRO A 73 4.49 -0.65 -17.46
N TYR A 74 4.04 -1.76 -16.85
CA TYR A 74 3.45 -2.91 -17.55
C TYR A 74 1.99 -3.18 -17.15
N THR A 75 1.59 -2.88 -15.91
CA THR A 75 0.28 -3.32 -15.38
C THR A 75 -0.72 -2.20 -15.13
N ALA A 76 -0.45 -0.97 -15.56
CA ALA A 76 -1.30 0.20 -15.28
C ALA A 76 -2.79 -0.01 -15.60
N GLN A 77 -3.13 -0.62 -16.74
CA GLN A 77 -4.52 -0.90 -17.11
C GLN A 77 -5.17 -1.95 -16.21
N ALA A 78 -4.45 -3.03 -15.87
CA ALA A 78 -4.95 -4.08 -14.99
C ALA A 78 -5.15 -3.57 -13.55
N PHE A 79 -4.20 -2.75 -13.07
CA PHE A 79 -4.30 -2.04 -11.81
C PHE A 79 -5.54 -1.14 -11.77
N HIS A 80 -5.75 -0.33 -12.80
CA HIS A 80 -6.91 0.58 -12.87
C HIS A 80 -8.23 -0.19 -12.88
N THR A 81 -8.34 -1.23 -13.71
CA THR A 81 -9.54 -2.06 -13.79
C THR A 81 -9.93 -2.66 -12.44
N ARG A 82 -8.95 -3.03 -11.61
CA ARG A 82 -9.20 -3.68 -10.32
C ARG A 82 -9.40 -2.70 -9.16
N THR A 83 -8.66 -1.61 -9.12
CA THR A 83 -8.64 -0.68 -7.97
C THR A 83 -9.46 0.58 -8.21
N ALA A 84 -9.83 0.86 -9.46
CA ALA A 84 -10.32 2.15 -9.94
C ALA A 84 -9.35 3.34 -9.70
N LEU A 85 -8.09 3.07 -9.33
CA LEU A 85 -7.05 4.09 -9.11
C LEU A 85 -6.15 4.23 -10.34
N TYR A 86 -5.42 5.33 -10.43
CA TYR A 86 -4.45 5.55 -11.49
C TYR A 86 -3.05 5.08 -11.08
N ALA A 87 -2.36 4.40 -12.00
CA ALA A 87 -0.94 4.07 -11.87
C ALA A 87 -0.14 4.81 -12.94
N HIS A 88 0.93 5.48 -12.55
CA HIS A 88 1.82 6.17 -13.48
C HIS A 88 2.65 5.13 -14.26
N PRO A 89 2.86 5.32 -15.57
CA PRO A 89 3.68 4.44 -16.38
C PRO A 89 5.18 4.73 -16.19
N LEU A 90 5.65 4.88 -14.94
CA LEU A 90 7.07 5.09 -14.63
C LEU A 90 7.83 3.77 -14.69
N SER A 91 8.99 3.77 -15.33
CA SER A 91 9.87 2.61 -15.35
C SER A 91 10.68 2.49 -14.05
N PHE A 92 11.29 1.32 -13.81
CA PHE A 92 12.24 1.15 -12.71
C PHE A 92 13.42 2.13 -12.81
N ARG A 93 13.86 2.43 -14.04
CA ARG A 93 14.92 3.40 -14.28
C ARG A 93 14.49 4.81 -13.89
N ASP A 94 13.29 5.22 -14.26
CA ASP A 94 12.74 6.52 -13.86
C ASP A 94 12.73 6.68 -12.35
N ILE A 95 12.30 5.63 -11.63
CA ILE A 95 12.26 5.62 -10.17
C ILE A 95 13.67 5.67 -9.57
N ALA A 96 14.62 4.91 -10.12
CA ALA A 96 16.02 4.91 -9.70
C ALA A 96 16.73 6.25 -9.97
N GLU A 97 16.30 6.99 -10.99
CA GLU A 97 16.73 8.37 -11.27
C GLU A 97 16.00 9.42 -10.41
N GLY A 98 15.11 8.95 -9.52
CA GLY A 98 14.47 9.76 -8.51
C GLY A 98 13.09 10.30 -8.90
N LYS A 99 12.49 9.86 -10.00
CA LYS A 99 11.10 10.22 -10.34
C LYS A 99 10.13 9.46 -9.45
N LEU A 100 9.09 10.15 -8.97
CA LEU A 100 8.01 9.55 -8.19
C LEU A 100 6.65 9.94 -8.80
N PRO A 101 5.59 9.15 -8.60
CA PRO A 101 4.23 9.54 -8.95
C PRO A 101 3.86 10.90 -8.33
N GLU A 102 3.49 11.86 -9.16
CA GLU A 102 3.14 13.22 -8.70
C GLU A 102 1.68 13.30 -8.25
N VAL A 103 0.82 12.48 -8.84
CA VAL A 103 -0.61 12.47 -8.55
C VAL A 103 -0.96 11.28 -7.67
N ALA A 104 -1.48 11.59 -6.49
CA ALA A 104 -1.99 10.58 -5.59
C ALA A 104 -3.48 10.33 -5.79
N SER A 105 -3.87 9.05 -5.78
CA SER A 105 -5.28 8.68 -5.85
C SER A 105 -5.84 8.58 -4.42
N LYS A 106 -6.96 9.26 -4.16
CA LYS A 106 -7.72 9.10 -2.91
C LYS A 106 -8.62 7.86 -3.03
N PRO A 107 -8.59 6.92 -2.08
CA PRO A 107 -9.50 5.79 -2.09
C PRO A 107 -10.96 6.24 -1.97
N ILE A 108 -11.84 5.54 -2.68
CA ILE A 108 -13.29 5.72 -2.60
C ILE A 108 -13.73 5.24 -1.20
N GLY A 109 -14.23 6.16 -0.36
CA GLY A 109 -14.62 5.87 1.03
C GLY A 109 -14.41 7.03 2.02
N ALA A 110 -13.76 8.12 1.59
CA ALA A 110 -13.75 9.35 2.37
C ALA A 110 -15.19 9.90 2.50
N PRO A 111 -15.59 10.44 3.68
CA PRO A 111 -16.82 11.21 3.78
C PRO A 111 -16.79 12.32 2.73
N LYS A 112 -17.81 12.37 1.88
CA LYS A 112 -17.97 13.41 0.86
C LYS A 112 -17.93 14.76 1.56
N SER A 113 -16.93 15.61 1.29
CA SER A 113 -17.10 17.03 1.59
C SER A 113 -18.22 17.51 0.67
N ASN A 114 -19.38 17.79 1.24
CA ASN A 114 -20.52 18.34 0.51
C ASN A 114 -20.11 19.69 -0.06
N ASN A 115 -19.79 19.71 -1.35
CA ASN A 115 -19.99 20.85 -2.22
C ASN A 115 -20.36 20.29 -3.59
N SER A 116 -21.68 20.23 -3.82
CA SER A 116 -22.31 20.08 -5.14
C SER A 116 -21.81 21.21 -6.05
N SER A 117 -21.42 20.97 -7.29
CA SER A 117 -22.25 20.79 -8.50
C SER A 117 -21.25 20.45 -9.62
N GLN A 118 -21.44 19.60 -10.64
CA GLN A 118 -22.51 19.51 -11.62
C GLN A 118 -22.19 18.30 -12.54
N SER A 119 -23.22 17.73 -13.15
CA SER A 119 -23.19 16.62 -14.12
C SER A 119 -22.47 16.91 -15.44
N SER A 120 -21.79 15.93 -16.05
CA SER A 120 -22.06 15.42 -17.43
C SER A 120 -20.93 14.57 -18.05
N SER A 121 -21.31 13.41 -18.61
CA SER A 121 -20.71 12.67 -19.75
C SER A 121 -19.26 12.12 -19.72
N PRO A 122 -18.97 11.01 -20.45
CA PRO A 122 -17.79 10.17 -20.24
C PRO A 122 -16.57 10.50 -21.13
N GLU A 123 -16.46 11.70 -21.72
CA GLU A 123 -15.46 11.95 -22.79
C GLU A 123 -14.55 13.18 -22.59
N SER A 124 -14.41 13.70 -21.36
CA SER A 124 -13.54 14.86 -21.09
C SER A 124 -12.73 14.70 -19.80
N SER A 125 -11.91 13.66 -19.70
CA SER A 125 -11.00 13.46 -18.56
C SER A 125 -9.65 14.20 -18.68
N LEU A 126 -9.47 15.11 -19.64
CA LEU A 126 -8.16 15.75 -19.91
C LEU A 126 -7.97 17.19 -19.45
N ARG A 127 -8.95 17.88 -18.86
CA ARG A 127 -8.72 19.25 -18.34
C ARG A 127 -9.55 19.52 -17.09
N GLY A 128 -8.88 19.69 -15.94
CA GLY A 128 -9.53 20.19 -14.72
C GLY A 128 -8.99 19.69 -13.38
N HIS A 129 -7.95 18.85 -13.33
CA HIS A 129 -7.28 18.56 -12.07
C HIS A 129 -6.27 19.68 -11.81
N THR A 130 -6.50 20.52 -10.81
CA THR A 130 -5.38 21.22 -10.16
C THR A 130 -4.53 20.13 -9.50
N PRO A 131 -3.33 19.81 -10.00
CA PRO A 131 -2.48 18.84 -9.33
C PRO A 131 -2.14 19.45 -7.97
N VAL A 132 -2.61 18.83 -6.90
CA VAL A 132 -2.11 19.14 -5.56
C VAL A 132 -0.67 18.66 -5.58
N LYS A 133 0.26 19.57 -5.90
CA LYS A 133 1.69 19.32 -5.89
C LYS A 133 2.06 19.00 -4.45
N ILE A 134 2.16 17.71 -4.14
CA ILE A 134 2.54 17.29 -2.80
C ILE A 134 4.02 17.64 -2.66
N GLU A 135 4.34 18.66 -1.87
CA GLU A 135 5.72 18.92 -1.46
C GLU A 135 6.24 17.62 -0.86
N SER A 136 7.27 17.06 -1.51
CA SER A 136 7.82 15.71 -1.35
C SER A 136 7.38 15.01 -0.06
N PRO A 137 6.21 14.35 -0.05
CA PRO A 137 5.69 13.74 1.15
C PRO A 137 6.62 12.59 1.50
N ILE A 138 7.02 12.51 2.77
CA ILE A 138 7.72 11.32 3.26
C ILE A 138 6.79 10.13 2.98
N ILE A 139 7.22 9.20 2.13
CA ILE A 139 6.43 8.02 1.82
C ILE A 139 6.49 7.13 3.06
N GLU A 140 5.36 6.89 3.70
CA GLU A 140 5.35 6.01 4.87
C GLU A 140 5.72 4.59 4.47
N MET A 141 5.21 4.09 3.34
CA MET A 141 5.48 2.72 2.88
C MET A 141 5.52 2.62 1.37
N VAL A 142 6.56 1.94 0.85
CA VAL A 142 6.63 1.46 -0.53
C VAL A 142 6.49 -0.06 -0.52
N VAL A 143 5.64 -0.57 -1.42
CA VAL A 143 5.50 -2.02 -1.63
C VAL A 143 5.87 -2.39 -3.05
N CYS A 144 6.94 -3.16 -3.22
CA CYS A 144 7.33 -3.76 -4.48
C CYS A 144 6.79 -5.19 -4.54
N SER A 145 5.66 -5.40 -5.21
CA SER A 145 5.02 -6.72 -5.34
C SER A 145 5.44 -7.42 -6.63
N PHE A 146 6.22 -8.48 -6.50
CA PHE A 146 6.76 -9.32 -7.58
C PHE A 146 7.34 -8.54 -8.76
N ALA A 147 7.88 -7.33 -8.53
CA ALA A 147 8.28 -6.42 -9.59
C ALA A 147 9.80 -6.45 -9.87
N LEU A 148 10.61 -6.72 -8.84
CA LEU A 148 12.07 -6.53 -8.91
C LEU A 148 12.79 -7.51 -9.84
N HIS A 149 12.17 -8.63 -10.21
CA HIS A 149 12.74 -9.60 -11.15
C HIS A 149 12.85 -9.06 -12.58
N LEU A 150 12.16 -7.95 -12.87
CA LEU A 150 12.20 -7.25 -14.16
C LEU A 150 13.44 -6.35 -14.28
N VAL A 151 14.22 -6.18 -13.20
CA VAL A 151 15.48 -5.43 -13.21
C VAL A 151 16.63 -6.42 -13.31
N GLU A 152 17.16 -6.57 -14.52
CA GLU A 152 18.17 -7.61 -14.82
C GLU A 152 19.56 -7.26 -14.29
N LYS A 153 19.94 -5.97 -14.32
CA LYS A 153 21.28 -5.55 -13.93
C LYS A 153 21.36 -5.33 -12.42
N PRO A 154 22.31 -5.98 -11.71
CA PRO A 154 22.46 -5.78 -10.27
C PRO A 154 22.71 -4.33 -9.86
N SER A 155 23.41 -3.55 -10.68
CA SER A 155 23.65 -2.12 -10.43
C SER A 155 22.39 -1.27 -10.52
N GLU A 156 21.50 -1.55 -11.47
CA GLU A 156 20.21 -0.88 -11.61
C GLU A 156 19.27 -1.25 -10.45
N LEU A 157 19.29 -2.51 -10.03
CA LEU A 157 18.54 -2.96 -8.85
C LEU A 157 19.02 -2.26 -7.58
N PHE A 158 20.33 -2.15 -7.39
CA PHE A 158 20.89 -1.42 -6.26
C PHE A 158 20.46 0.05 -6.28
N ALA A 159 20.59 0.74 -7.43
CA ALA A 159 20.19 2.13 -7.57
C ALA A 159 18.70 2.34 -7.25
N LEU A 160 17.82 1.46 -7.76
CA LEU A 160 16.39 1.48 -7.46
C LEU A 160 16.11 1.32 -5.96
N LEU A 161 16.70 0.29 -5.33
CA LEU A 161 16.46 0.00 -3.91
C LEU A 161 17.00 1.10 -3.00
N TRP A 162 18.18 1.63 -3.33
CA TRP A 162 18.76 2.78 -2.65
C TRP A 162 17.80 3.97 -2.71
N GLU A 163 17.37 4.34 -3.90
CA GLU A 163 16.51 5.50 -4.11
C GLU A 163 15.15 5.34 -3.43
N LEU A 164 14.56 4.14 -3.44
CA LEU A 164 13.33 3.86 -2.69
C LEU A 164 13.55 3.93 -1.17
N SER A 165 14.69 3.46 -0.67
CA SER A 165 15.00 3.45 0.77
C SER A 165 15.20 4.84 1.36
N THR A 166 15.66 5.82 0.57
CA THR A 166 15.82 7.21 1.03
C THR A 166 14.50 7.98 1.03
N LYS A 167 13.52 7.53 0.25
CA LYS A 167 12.22 8.19 0.05
C LYS A 167 11.09 7.59 0.89
N ALA A 168 11.29 6.39 1.43
CA ALA A 168 10.27 5.68 2.19
C ALA A 168 10.75 5.27 3.59
N ARG A 169 9.86 5.36 4.59
CA ARG A 169 10.16 4.86 5.94
C ARG A 169 10.17 3.34 5.99
N TRP A 170 9.28 2.71 5.24
CA TRP A 170 9.18 1.26 5.13
C TRP A 170 9.25 0.84 3.67
N LEU A 171 10.19 -0.05 3.34
CA LEU A 171 10.29 -0.69 2.03
C LEU A 171 9.95 -2.18 2.17
N VAL A 172 8.84 -2.59 1.58
CA VAL A 172 8.33 -3.97 1.62
C VAL A 172 8.50 -4.59 0.24
N ILE A 173 9.20 -5.72 0.17
CA ILE A 173 9.42 -6.47 -1.07
C ILE A 173 8.68 -7.80 -0.95
N LEU A 174 7.69 -8.02 -1.81
CA LEU A 174 6.99 -9.29 -1.92
C LEU A 174 7.54 -10.03 -3.13
N ALA A 175 8.46 -10.98 -2.91
CA ALA A 175 8.92 -11.88 -3.96
C ALA A 175 8.16 -13.21 -3.86
N PRO A 176 7.67 -13.79 -4.97
CA PRO A 176 7.07 -15.11 -4.94
C PRO A 176 8.14 -16.10 -4.55
N HIS A 177 7.75 -16.99 -3.66
CA HIS A 177 8.64 -18.03 -3.21
C HIS A 177 8.68 -19.15 -4.26
N LYS A 178 9.51 -18.99 -5.28
CA LYS A 178 10.13 -20.10 -6.01
C LYS A 178 11.63 -20.03 -5.70
N ARG A 179 12.19 -20.97 -4.95
CA ARG A 179 13.65 -21.19 -4.99
C ARG A 179 14.02 -21.49 -6.45
N PRO A 180 14.96 -20.74 -7.04
CA PRO A 180 16.34 -21.22 -7.13
C PRO A 180 17.41 -20.10 -6.93
N GLU A 181 18.59 -20.46 -6.42
CA GLU A 181 19.90 -19.76 -6.53
C GLU A 181 20.06 -18.23 -6.24
N SER A 182 19.10 -17.54 -5.62
CA SER A 182 19.28 -16.13 -5.19
C SER A 182 20.04 -15.99 -3.86
N GLN A 183 21.16 -16.70 -3.70
CA GLN A 183 22.01 -16.62 -2.50
C GLN A 183 22.86 -15.35 -2.40
N TYR A 184 22.95 -14.53 -3.46
CA TYR A 184 23.93 -13.44 -3.49
C TYR A 184 23.43 -12.07 -3.01
N LEU A 185 22.12 -11.77 -3.08
CA LEU A 185 21.62 -10.41 -2.79
C LEU A 185 21.49 -10.11 -1.28
N ILE A 186 21.17 -11.11 -0.45
CA ILE A 186 21.02 -10.93 1.02
C ILE A 186 22.37 -11.06 1.73
N GLN A 187 23.34 -11.79 1.16
CA GLN A 187 24.67 -11.94 1.74
C GLN A 187 25.48 -10.62 1.64
N GLY A 188 25.37 -9.89 0.53
CA GLY A 188 26.11 -8.62 0.34
C GLY A 188 25.70 -7.47 1.26
N LEU A 189 24.45 -7.45 1.75
CA LEU A 189 23.99 -6.43 2.72
C LEU A 189 24.38 -6.78 4.17
N ARG A 190 24.72 -8.04 4.45
CA ARG A 190 25.19 -8.46 5.79
C ARG A 190 26.68 -8.21 5.97
N ASP A 191 27.47 -8.21 4.90
CA ASP A 191 28.93 -8.09 4.95
C ASP A 191 29.43 -6.63 5.07
N ASN A 192 28.59 -5.63 4.87
CA ASN A 192 28.92 -4.19 5.02
C ASN A 192 28.66 -3.62 6.43
N ARG A 193 28.54 -4.48 7.46
CA ARG A 193 28.51 -4.07 8.88
C ARG A 193 29.69 -4.64 9.67
N LYS A 194 30.90 -4.50 9.13
CA LYS A 194 32.15 -4.63 9.89
C LYS A 194 32.97 -3.36 9.76
#